data_AF-A0A930SE43-F1
#
_entry.id   AF-A0A930SE43-F1
#
_cell.length_a   1.000
_cell.length_b   1.000
_cell.length_c   1.000
_cell.angle_alpha   90.00
_cell.angle_beta   90.00
_cell.angle_gamma   90.00
#
_symmetry.space_group_name_H-M   'P 1'
#
loop_
_entity.id
_entity.type
_entity.pdbx_description
1 polymer ?
#
loop_
_entity_poly.entity_id
_entity_poly.type
_entity_poly.pdbx_seq_one_letter_code
_entity_poly.pdbx_strand_id
1 'polypeptide(L)'
;MRRVNLDLLSSALTIVVSDMIIKPKIEVKDDDVKIIYDFPNVTVTRIATLFEIESCVRLDFFVDKTRLDVKHRAYNSLLNGYKNDGL
;
A
#
# COMPACT_ATOMS: atom_id res chain seq x y z
N MET A 1 1.53 24.36 -7.70
CA MET A 1 1.80 22.93 -7.43
C MET A 1 0.67 22.11 -8.02
N ARG A 2 0.96 21.08 -8.81
CA ARG A 2 -0.05 20.10 -9.23
C ARG A 2 -0.28 19.17 -8.04
N ARG A 3 -1.47 19.23 -7.43
CA ARG A 3 -1.86 18.28 -6.37
C ARG A 3 -1.88 16.86 -6.95
N VAL A 4 -1.31 15.90 -6.24
CA VAL A 4 -1.41 14.47 -6.59
C VAL A 4 -2.89 14.07 -6.70
N ASN A 5 -3.24 13.43 -7.81
CA ASN A 5 -4.57 12.83 -7.96
C ASN A 5 -4.60 11.52 -7.14
N LEU A 6 -5.31 11.55 -6.02
CA LEU A 6 -5.37 10.44 -5.07
C LEU A 6 -6.06 9.20 -5.65
N ASP A 7 -7.02 9.36 -6.57
CA ASP A 7 -7.68 8.23 -7.23
C ASP A 7 -6.71 7.52 -8.18
N LEU A 8 -5.92 8.29 -8.93
CA LEU A 8 -4.86 7.73 -9.77
C LEU A 8 -3.76 7.08 -8.94
N LEU A 9 -3.38 7.70 -7.82
CA LEU A 9 -2.41 7.10 -6.89
C LEU A 9 -2.93 5.79 -6.29
N SER A 10 -4.16 5.75 -5.83
CA SER A 10 -4.81 4.53 -5.31
C SER A 10 -4.88 3.44 -6.38
N SER A 11 -5.17 3.81 -7.63
CA SER A 11 -5.17 2.89 -8.76
C SER A 11 -3.77 2.34 -9.06
N ALA A 12 -2.75 3.20 -9.10
CA ALA A 12 -1.36 2.81 -9.31
C ALA A 12 -0.83 1.91 -8.18
N LEU A 13 -1.28 2.15 -6.96
CA LEU A 13 -0.93 1.37 -5.78
C LEU A 13 -1.75 0.08 -5.63
N THR A 14 -2.72 -0.19 -6.51
CA THR A 14 -3.48 -1.44 -6.46
C THR A 14 -2.55 -2.63 -6.63
N ILE A 15 -2.74 -3.64 -5.79
CA ILE A 15 -1.97 -4.88 -5.82
C ILE A 15 -2.87 -6.08 -6.03
N VAL A 16 -2.28 -7.12 -6.59
CA VAL A 16 -2.88 -8.45 -6.70
C VAL A 16 -2.04 -9.40 -5.85
N VAL A 17 -2.69 -10.12 -4.96
CA VAL A 17 -2.11 -11.15 -4.10
C VAL A 17 -3.00 -12.38 -4.19
N SER A 18 -2.45 -13.50 -4.67
CA SER A 18 -3.24 -14.69 -5.03
C SER A 18 -4.34 -14.33 -6.04
N ASP A 19 -5.59 -14.54 -5.68
CA ASP A 19 -6.84 -14.28 -6.40
C ASP A 19 -7.52 -12.96 -5.97
N MET A 20 -6.90 -12.21 -5.05
CA MET A 20 -7.46 -10.97 -4.51
C MET A 20 -6.86 -9.73 -5.18
N ILE A 21 -7.73 -8.82 -5.61
CA ILE A 21 -7.36 -7.47 -6.04
C ILE A 21 -7.62 -6.52 -4.87
N ILE A 22 -6.56 -5.93 -4.32
CA ILE A 22 -6.64 -5.02 -3.18
C ILE A 22 -6.31 -3.61 -3.64
N LYS A 23 -7.32 -2.75 -3.62
CA LYS A 23 -7.18 -1.31 -3.83
C LYS A 23 -7.00 -0.63 -2.47
N PRO A 24 -5.92 0.15 -2.25
CA PRO A 24 -5.72 0.79 -0.97
C PRO A 24 -6.64 1.99 -0.77
N LYS A 25 -7.06 2.19 0.47
CA LYS A 25 -7.65 3.45 0.92
C LYS A 25 -6.53 4.45 1.16
N ILE A 26 -6.70 5.67 0.69
CA ILE A 26 -5.76 6.77 0.93
C ILE A 26 -6.46 7.82 1.77
N GLU A 27 -5.88 8.14 2.93
CA GLU A 27 -6.32 9.21 3.81
C GLU A 27 -5.22 10.28 3.83
N VAL A 28 -5.61 11.52 3.62
CA VAL A 28 -4.69 12.66 3.69
C VAL A 28 -5.12 13.56 4.83
N LYS A 29 -4.18 13.90 5.70
CA LYS A 29 -4.39 14.85 6.79
C LYS A 29 -3.18 15.76 6.87
N ASP A 30 -3.40 17.06 6.70
CA ASP A 30 -2.34 18.07 6.59
C ASP A 30 -1.36 17.67 5.46
N ASP A 31 -0.11 17.33 5.81
CA ASP A 31 0.92 16.87 4.87
C ASP A 31 1.16 15.35 4.90
N ASP A 32 0.47 14.63 5.77
CA ASP A 32 0.59 13.19 5.92
C ASP A 32 -0.37 12.45 4.99
N VAL A 33 0.17 11.47 4.28
CA VAL A 33 -0.55 10.55 3.39
C VAL A 33 -0.47 9.16 3.98
N LYS A 34 -1.62 8.65 4.42
CA LYS A 34 -1.77 7.31 4.96
C LYS A 34 -2.39 6.40 3.90
N ILE A 35 -1.66 5.34 3.55
CA ILE A 35 -2.06 4.34 2.57
C ILE A 35 -2.37 3.05 3.32
N ILE A 36 -3.61 2.57 3.22
CA ILE A 36 -4.13 1.45 4.01
C ILE A 36 -4.56 0.34 3.05
N TYR A 37 -4.01 -0.85 3.25
CA TYR A 37 -4.42 -2.07 2.58
C TYR A 37 -5.07 -2.98 3.59
N ASP A 38 -6.36 -3.25 3.40
CA ASP A 38 -7.10 -4.21 4.21
C ASP A 38 -7.14 -5.55 3.48
N PHE A 39 -6.49 -6.54 4.08
CA PHE A 39 -6.61 -7.94 3.71
C PHE A 39 -7.49 -8.63 4.76
N PRO A 40 -8.10 -9.79 4.43
CA PRO A 40 -8.99 -10.49 5.37
C PRO A 40 -8.37 -10.76 6.76
N ASN A 41 -7.06 -11.00 6.82
CA ASN A 41 -6.36 -11.40 8.05
C ASN A 41 -5.33 -10.36 8.53
N VAL A 42 -5.11 -9.28 7.78
CA VAL A 42 -4.08 -8.28 8.11
C VAL A 42 -4.41 -6.93 7.50
N THR A 43 -4.24 -5.85 8.27
CA THR A 43 -4.21 -4.49 7.74
C THR A 43 -2.77 -4.03 7.64
N VAL A 44 -2.33 -3.64 6.44
CA VAL A 44 -1.02 -3.04 6.22
C VAL A 44 -1.19 -1.55 6.01
N THR A 45 -0.64 -0.76 6.93
CA THR A 45 -0.63 0.71 6.83
C THR A 45 0.77 1.20 6.50
N ARG A 46 0.86 2.14 5.56
CA ARG A 46 2.07 2.89 5.25
C ARG A 46 1.80 4.38 5.35
N ILE A 47 2.71 5.09 6.00
CA ILE A 47 2.69 6.55 6.12
C ILE A 47 3.76 7.10 5.19
N ALA A 48 3.41 8.13 4.45
CA ALA A 48 4.29 8.93 3.61
C ALA A 48 3.88 10.39 3.73
N THR A 49 4.71 11.30 3.27
CA THR A 49 4.37 12.72 3.19
C THR A 49 3.99 13.10 1.75
N LEU A 50 3.16 14.15 1.59
CA LEU A 50 2.89 14.72 0.26
C LEU A 50 4.20 15.12 -0.44
N PHE A 51 5.17 15.64 0.31
CA PHE A 51 6.49 16.00 -0.20
C PHE A 51 7.27 14.80 -0.76
N GLU A 52 7.26 13.65 -0.09
CA GLU A 52 7.87 12.43 -0.61
C GLU A 52 7.26 11.99 -1.94
N ILE A 53 5.94 12.10 -2.07
CA ILE A 53 5.19 11.67 -3.25
C ILE A 53 5.35 12.67 -4.41
N GLU A 54 5.41 13.98 -4.12
CA GLU A 54 5.44 15.02 -5.14
C GLU A 54 6.85 15.44 -5.57
N SER A 55 7.81 15.47 -4.64
CA SER A 55 9.07 16.21 -4.83
C SER A 55 10.33 15.38 -4.58
N CYS A 56 10.31 14.48 -3.60
CA CYS A 56 11.52 13.79 -3.16
C CYS A 56 11.79 12.47 -3.90
N VAL A 57 10.74 11.84 -4.41
CA VAL A 57 10.83 10.53 -5.06
C VAL A 57 10.05 10.60 -6.37
N ARG A 58 10.58 10.01 -7.44
CA ARG A 58 9.76 9.83 -8.65
C ARG A 58 8.56 8.94 -8.28
N LEU A 59 7.37 9.38 -8.65
CA LEU A 59 6.11 8.73 -8.25
C LEU A 59 6.08 7.22 -8.61
N ASP A 60 6.70 6.84 -9.72
CA ASP A 60 6.86 5.45 -10.15
C ASP A 60 7.67 4.61 -9.13
N PHE A 61 8.83 5.09 -8.70
CA PHE A 61 9.64 4.42 -7.69
C PHE A 61 8.91 4.31 -6.34
N PHE A 62 8.21 5.37 -5.94
CA PHE A 62 7.40 5.35 -4.72
C PHE A 62 6.32 4.26 -4.78
N VAL A 63 5.60 4.18 -5.91
CA VAL A 63 4.56 3.20 -6.15
C VAL A 63 5.14 1.78 -6.09
N ASP A 64 6.23 1.51 -6.80
CA ASP A 64 6.83 0.17 -6.85
C ASP A 64 7.38 -0.27 -5.49
N LYS A 65 8.09 0.61 -4.78
CA LYS A 65 8.58 0.34 -3.41
C LYS A 65 7.42 0.04 -2.45
N THR A 66 6.31 0.76 -2.60
CA THR A 66 5.13 0.56 -1.74
C THR A 66 4.46 -0.76 -2.03
N ARG A 67 4.22 -1.08 -3.30
CA ARG A 67 3.59 -2.33 -3.71
C ARG A 67 4.42 -3.56 -3.29
N LEU A 68 5.74 -3.49 -3.44
CA LEU A 68 6.63 -4.60 -3.07
C LEU A 68 6.62 -4.88 -1.56
N ASP A 69 6.76 -3.84 -0.73
CA ASP A 69 6.73 -3.94 0.74
C ASP A 69 5.39 -4.51 1.24
N VAL A 70 4.27 -4.01 0.70
CA VAL A 70 2.93 -4.50 1.07
C VAL A 70 2.74 -5.96 0.67
N LYS A 71 3.15 -6.35 -0.55
CA LYS A 71 3.10 -7.75 -0.98
C LYS A 71 3.91 -8.66 -0.08
N HIS A 72 5.14 -8.28 0.27
CA HIS A 72 5.97 -9.07 1.18
C HIS A 72 5.30 -9.27 2.55
N ARG A 73 4.74 -8.21 3.13
CA ARG A 73 4.02 -8.31 4.41
C ARG A 73 2.76 -9.17 4.30
N ALA A 74 2.00 -9.03 3.21
CA ALA A 74 0.81 -9.84 2.97
C ALA A 74 1.16 -11.33 2.86
N TYR A 75 2.15 -11.70 2.04
CA TYR A 75 2.58 -13.10 1.90
C TYR A 75 3.10 -13.67 3.22
N ASN A 76 3.91 -12.92 3.97
CA ASN A 76 4.40 -13.37 5.27
C ASN A 76 3.27 -13.55 6.28
N SER A 77 2.28 -12.65 6.27
CA SER A 77 1.11 -12.77 7.13
C SER A 77 0.26 -13.99 6.78
N LEU A 78 0.05 -14.26 5.48
CA LEU A 78 -0.66 -15.45 5.02
C LEU A 78 0.09 -16.73 5.42
N LEU A 79 1.39 -16.81 5.17
CA LEU A 79 2.24 -17.94 5.56
C LEU A 79 2.23 -18.19 7.07
N ASN A 80 2.24 -17.13 7.89
CA ASN A 80 2.14 -17.25 9.34
C ASN A 80 0.75 -17.70 9.80
N GLY A 81 -0.31 -17.31 9.08
CA GLY A 81 -1.66 -17.87 9.28
C GLY A 81 -1.68 -19.37 9.05
N TYR A 82 -1.13 -19.85 7.93
CA TYR A 82 -1.03 -21.28 7.63
C TYR A 82 -0.23 -22.09 8.67
N LYS A 83 0.81 -21.49 9.28
CA LYS A 83 1.58 -22.16 10.35
C LYS A 83 0.80 -22.35 11.65
N ASN A 84 -0.16 -21.48 11.94
CA ASN A 84 -0.97 -21.57 13.16
C ASN A 84 -2.21 -22.48 12.98
N ASP A 85 -2.68 -22.66 11.74
CA ASP A 85 -3.83 -23.53 11.42
C ASP A 85 -3.46 -25.01 11.22
N GLY A 86 -2.21 -25.41 11.53
CA GLY A 86 -1.81 -26.81 11.63
C GLY A 86 -1.85 -27.57 10.30
N LEU A 87 -0.81 -27.39 9.49
CA LEU A 87 -0.31 -28.43 8.58
C LEU A 87 0.93 -29.08 9.19
#